data_AF-A0A318ZMK8-F1
#
_entry.id   AF-A0A318ZMK8-F1
#
_cell.length_a   1.000
_cell.length_b   1.000
_cell.length_c   1.000
_cell.angle_alpha   90.00
_cell.angle_beta   90.00
_cell.angle_gamma   90.00
#
_symmetry.space_group_name_H-M   'P 1'
#
loop_
_entity.id
_entity.type
_entity.pdbx_description
1 polymer ?
#
loop_
_entity_poly.entity_id
_entity_poly.type
_entity_poly.pdbx_seq_one_letter_code
_entity_poly.pdbx_strand_id
1 'polypeptide(L)'
;MFKPSKPMMARLRLTTKQVNGGYYKGNRTGSMGFFAKNGSYVIDWKKVRTYVVPDNLDQFKLTPFVTKVMSPTQSKYTRELVKNDRVITVERALEGKDYLDMWALDNGPEVLEQERLDAALEKKEQRRAKKEAKLAEEREKAKKAARRAEYKKVRAEEDAILAARLQEEAAAAEAETAKSTTP
;
A
#
# COMPACT_ATOMS: atom_id res chain seq x y z
N MET A 1 19.36 23.59 -58.34
CA MET A 1 18.33 23.43 -57.30
C MET A 1 16.96 23.75 -57.91
N PHE A 2 16.06 22.76 -57.96
CA PHE A 2 14.74 22.90 -58.58
C PHE A 2 13.85 23.83 -57.76
N LYS A 3 13.34 24.91 -58.37
CA LYS A 3 12.34 25.80 -57.77
C LYS A 3 10.95 25.36 -58.27
N PRO A 4 10.03 24.94 -57.40
CA PRO A 4 8.69 24.54 -57.82
C PRO A 4 7.97 25.66 -58.58
N SER A 5 7.13 25.30 -59.54
CA SER A 5 6.27 26.25 -60.25
C SER A 5 5.29 26.94 -59.27
N LYS A 6 4.90 28.19 -59.57
CA LYS A 6 3.94 28.97 -58.77
C LYS A 6 2.66 28.20 -58.35
N PRO A 7 1.98 27.44 -59.24
CA PRO A 7 0.80 26.68 -58.83
C PRO A 7 1.12 25.52 -57.87
N MET A 8 2.32 24.93 -57.96
CA MET A 8 2.78 23.89 -57.05
C MET A 8 3.07 24.46 -55.65
N MET A 9 3.67 25.65 -55.58
CA MET A 9 3.93 26.34 -54.31
C MET A 9 2.66 26.64 -53.51
N ALA A 10 1.53 26.95 -54.19
CA ALA A 10 0.25 27.22 -53.53
C ALA A 10 -0.36 25.99 -52.84
N ARG A 11 0.02 24.78 -53.26
CA ARG A 11 -0.47 23.51 -52.67
C ARG A 11 0.43 22.97 -51.56
N LEU A 12 1.66 23.46 -51.48
CA LEU A 12 2.61 23.07 -50.44
C LEU A 12 2.25 23.71 -49.10
N ARG A 13 2.53 23.00 -48.00
CA ARG A 13 2.28 23.51 -46.65
C ARG A 13 3.12 24.76 -46.39
N LEU A 14 2.50 25.78 -45.80
CA LEU A 14 3.18 27.01 -45.44
C LEU A 14 4.31 26.76 -44.42
N THR A 15 5.43 27.42 -44.67
CA THR A 15 6.64 27.49 -43.84
C THR A 15 6.89 28.95 -43.49
N THR A 16 7.75 29.18 -42.50
CA THR A 16 8.06 30.52 -41.98
C THR A 16 8.68 31.48 -43.01
N LYS A 17 9.18 30.98 -44.14
CA LYS A 17 9.90 31.79 -45.15
C LYS A 17 9.08 32.05 -46.42
N GLN A 18 7.84 31.55 -46.49
CA GLN A 18 6.99 31.66 -47.68
C GLN A 18 6.04 32.86 -47.66
N VAL A 19 5.71 33.39 -46.47
CA VAL A 19 4.76 34.49 -46.28
C VAL A 19 5.39 35.52 -45.35
N ASN A 20 5.06 36.80 -45.56
CA ASN A 20 5.53 37.91 -44.73
C ASN A 20 4.61 38.11 -43.48
N GLY A 21 4.79 39.24 -42.79
CA GLY A 21 4.10 39.72 -41.59
C GLY A 21 2.85 38.98 -41.10
N GLY A 22 2.86 38.61 -39.83
CA GLY A 22 1.71 38.01 -39.12
C GLY A 22 1.72 36.48 -39.09
N TYR A 23 2.39 35.81 -40.03
CA TYR A 23 2.53 34.36 -40.00
C TYR A 23 3.73 33.91 -39.15
N TYR A 24 3.46 33.56 -37.89
CA TYR A 24 4.46 32.93 -37.01
C TYR A 24 4.23 31.42 -36.92
N LYS A 25 5.30 30.64 -37.11
CA LYS A 25 5.29 29.18 -36.94
C LYS A 25 6.54 28.76 -36.17
N GLY A 26 6.33 28.14 -35.00
CA GLY A 26 7.41 27.74 -34.09
C GLY A 26 8.16 26.47 -34.53
N ASN A 27 9.35 26.28 -33.97
CA ASN A 27 10.25 25.15 -34.25
C ASN A 27 10.32 24.11 -33.12
N ARG A 28 9.25 23.98 -32.32
CA ARG A 28 9.18 23.06 -31.16
C ARG A 28 10.27 23.28 -30.10
N THR A 29 10.74 24.52 -29.93
CA THR A 29 11.67 24.89 -28.87
C THR A 29 11.06 24.78 -27.46
N GLY A 30 9.73 24.68 -27.36
CA GLY A 30 8.98 24.66 -26.11
C GLY A 30 8.75 26.07 -25.55
N SER A 31 7.81 26.22 -24.64
CA SER A 31 7.58 27.48 -23.94
C SER A 31 8.47 27.57 -22.70
N MET A 32 9.39 28.54 -22.69
CA MET A 32 10.34 28.78 -21.58
C MET A 32 9.83 29.83 -20.59
N GLY A 33 8.55 30.20 -20.66
CA GLY A 33 8.04 31.39 -19.98
C GLY A 33 6.65 31.78 -20.47
N PHE A 34 6.35 33.07 -20.42
CA PHE A 34 5.08 33.64 -20.87
C PHE A 34 5.27 35.06 -21.40
N PHE A 35 4.34 35.50 -22.25
CA PHE A 35 4.29 36.88 -22.73
C PHE A 35 3.55 37.76 -21.72
N ALA A 36 4.15 38.89 -21.34
CA ALA A 36 3.50 39.92 -20.53
C ALA A 36 2.56 40.79 -21.40
N LYS A 37 1.65 41.52 -20.75
CA LYS A 37 0.63 42.35 -21.44
C LYS A 37 1.22 43.44 -22.35
N ASN A 38 2.45 43.88 -22.07
CA ASN A 38 3.19 44.86 -22.87
C ASN A 38 3.96 44.23 -24.05
N GLY A 39 3.79 42.93 -24.32
CA GLY A 39 4.47 42.22 -25.39
C GLY A 39 5.89 41.76 -25.08
N SER A 40 6.41 42.00 -23.86
CA SER A 40 7.70 41.44 -23.45
C SER A 40 7.57 39.94 -23.12
N TYR A 41 8.67 39.20 -23.21
CA TYR A 41 8.72 37.79 -22.82
C TYR A 41 9.43 37.64 -21.48
N VAL A 42 8.75 37.04 -20.51
CA VAL A 42 9.29 36.76 -19.17
C VAL A 42 9.65 35.29 -19.07
N ILE A 43 10.90 35.00 -18.71
CA ILE A 43 11.44 33.62 -18.63
C ILE A 43 11.07 33.00 -17.29
N ASP A 44 10.53 31.78 -17.33
CA ASP A 44 10.30 30.93 -16.16
C ASP A 44 11.42 29.90 -16.06
N TRP A 45 12.35 30.12 -15.13
CA TRP A 45 13.52 29.27 -14.93
C TRP A 45 13.18 27.81 -14.59
N LYS A 46 11.96 27.51 -14.10
CA LYS A 46 11.52 26.14 -13.84
C LYS A 46 11.28 25.33 -15.12
N LYS A 47 11.02 26.02 -16.25
CA LYS A 47 10.77 25.39 -17.56
C LYS A 47 12.02 25.33 -18.43
N VAL A 48 13.07 26.04 -18.05
CA VAL A 48 14.34 26.04 -18.76
C VAL A 48 15.00 24.67 -18.57
N ARG A 49 15.25 23.97 -19.68
CA ARG A 49 15.91 22.67 -19.67
C ARG A 49 17.39 22.83 -19.36
N THR A 50 17.88 22.10 -18.38
CA THR A 50 19.31 21.98 -18.06
C THR A 50 19.78 20.56 -18.40
N TYR A 51 21.01 20.43 -18.89
CA TYR A 51 21.66 19.13 -19.10
C TYR A 51 22.71 18.98 -18.01
N VAL A 52 22.43 18.13 -17.03
CA VAL A 52 23.30 17.93 -15.86
C VAL A 52 24.48 17.06 -16.27
N VAL A 53 25.69 17.61 -16.13
CA VAL A 53 26.94 16.89 -16.37
C VAL A 53 27.39 16.29 -15.02
N PRO A 54 27.69 14.98 -14.93
CA PRO A 54 28.22 14.38 -13.71
C PRO A 54 29.57 14.97 -13.30
N ASP A 55 29.82 15.05 -12.00
CA ASP A 55 31.11 15.49 -11.46
C ASP A 55 32.22 14.47 -11.75
N ASN A 56 33.45 14.96 -11.95
CA ASN A 56 34.66 14.16 -12.23
C ASN A 56 34.59 13.28 -13.50
N LEU A 57 33.88 13.74 -14.54
CA LEU A 57 33.80 13.05 -15.82
C LEU A 57 35.18 12.90 -16.51
N ASP A 58 36.10 13.83 -16.24
CA ASP A 58 37.48 13.83 -16.72
C ASP A 58 38.34 12.70 -16.13
N GLN A 59 38.03 12.28 -14.90
CA GLN A 59 38.72 11.19 -14.19
C GLN A 59 38.09 9.82 -14.47
N PHE A 60 36.95 9.79 -15.17
CA PHE A 60 36.19 8.58 -15.40
C PHE A 60 36.85 7.70 -16.47
N LYS A 61 37.02 6.41 -16.16
CA LYS A 61 37.77 5.47 -16.99
C LYS A 61 36.96 4.88 -18.15
N LEU A 62 35.63 4.96 -18.11
CA LEU A 62 34.79 4.35 -19.14
C LEU A 62 34.81 5.22 -20.40
N THR A 63 35.11 4.58 -21.53
CA THR A 63 35.12 5.21 -22.86
C THR A 63 33.95 4.66 -23.69
N PRO A 64 33.53 5.33 -24.77
CA PRO A 64 32.44 4.87 -25.61
C PRO A 64 32.75 3.58 -26.41
N PHE A 65 33.97 3.06 -26.33
CA PHE A 65 34.41 1.88 -27.08
C PHE A 65 34.93 0.80 -26.13
N VAL A 66 34.65 -0.45 -26.49
CA VAL A 66 35.18 -1.64 -25.79
C VAL A 66 36.22 -2.30 -26.68
N THR A 67 37.22 -2.95 -26.08
CA THR A 67 38.25 -3.68 -26.83
C THR A 67 37.64 -4.88 -27.57
N LYS A 68 38.08 -5.14 -28.81
CA LYS A 68 37.62 -6.28 -29.63
C LYS A 68 38.09 -7.64 -29.11
N VAL A 69 39.08 -7.65 -28.22
CA VAL A 69 39.60 -8.87 -27.58
C VAL A 69 38.55 -9.47 -26.66
N MET A 70 37.69 -8.64 -26.05
CA MET A 70 36.59 -9.09 -25.23
C MET A 70 35.40 -9.45 -26.11
N SER A 71 34.99 -10.73 -26.10
CA SER A 71 33.77 -11.17 -26.76
C SER A 71 32.54 -10.58 -26.07
N PRO A 72 31.45 -10.26 -26.80
CA PRO A 72 30.21 -9.78 -26.20
C PRO A 72 29.68 -10.76 -25.15
N THR A 73 29.46 -10.27 -23.93
CA THR A 73 28.93 -11.08 -22.83
C THR A 73 27.43 -11.30 -23.05
N GLN A 74 27.01 -12.57 -23.11
CA GLN A 74 25.60 -12.95 -23.24
C GLN A 74 24.84 -12.70 -21.94
N SER A 75 23.52 -12.51 -22.05
CA SER A 75 22.67 -12.31 -20.87
C SER A 75 22.59 -13.59 -20.01
N LYS A 76 22.54 -13.43 -18.67
CA LYS A 76 22.33 -14.56 -17.74
C LYS A 76 20.87 -15.00 -17.66
N TYR A 77 19.95 -14.07 -17.94
CA TYR A 77 18.52 -14.28 -17.86
C TYR A 77 18.06 -15.00 -19.12
N THR A 78 17.95 -16.32 -19.04
CA THR A 78 17.47 -17.15 -20.15
C THR A 78 16.26 -17.96 -19.72
N ARG A 79 15.37 -18.24 -20.67
CA ARG A 79 14.24 -19.13 -20.49
C ARG A 79 14.26 -20.19 -21.56
N GLU A 80 14.05 -21.43 -21.14
CA GLU A 80 13.86 -22.55 -22.03
C GLU A 80 12.42 -22.58 -22.54
N LEU A 81 12.26 -22.60 -23.85
CA LEU A 81 10.97 -22.71 -24.53
C LEU A 81 10.99 -23.97 -25.39
N VAL A 82 10.01 -24.85 -25.20
CA VAL A 82 9.84 -26.02 -26.05
C VAL A 82 9.03 -25.60 -27.28
N LYS A 83 9.66 -25.66 -28.46
CA LYS A 83 9.00 -25.43 -29.74
C LYS A 83 9.30 -26.60 -30.67
N ASN A 84 8.25 -27.30 -31.13
CA ASN A 84 8.37 -28.44 -32.03
C ASN A 84 9.32 -29.53 -31.52
N ASP A 85 9.12 -29.97 -30.27
CA ASP A 85 9.94 -30.99 -29.58
C ASP A 85 11.44 -30.66 -29.43
N ARG A 86 11.81 -29.39 -29.60
CA ARG A 86 13.18 -28.89 -29.36
C ARG A 86 13.16 -27.82 -28.27
N VAL A 87 14.10 -27.94 -27.33
CA VAL A 87 14.32 -26.92 -26.29
C VAL A 87 15.16 -25.80 -26.90
N ILE A 88 14.59 -24.60 -26.96
CA ILE A 88 15.27 -23.38 -27.43
C ILE A 88 15.49 -22.48 -26.23
N THR A 89 16.74 -22.10 -25.99
CA THR A 89 17.10 -21.10 -24.99
C THR A 89 16.91 -19.71 -25.58
N VAL A 90 16.03 -18.92 -24.98
CA VAL A 90 15.75 -17.53 -25.41
C VAL A 90 16.12 -16.60 -24.28
N GLU A 91 16.71 -15.45 -24.62
CA GLU A 91 17.01 -14.40 -23.66
C GLU A 91 15.71 -13.83 -23.08
N ARG A 92 15.65 -13.72 -21.76
CA ARG A 92 14.55 -13.12 -21.00
C ARG A 92 15.00 -11.78 -20.44
N ALA A 93 14.08 -10.82 -20.31
CA ALA A 93 14.34 -9.60 -19.57
C ALA A 93 14.49 -9.86 -18.06
N LEU A 94 15.16 -8.94 -17.36
CA LEU A 94 15.22 -8.90 -15.90
C LEU A 94 13.81 -8.73 -15.34
N GLU A 95 13.34 -9.70 -14.55
CA GLU A 95 12.04 -9.59 -13.88
C GLU A 95 12.18 -8.98 -12.48
N GLY A 96 11.06 -8.50 -11.92
CA GLY A 96 11.04 -7.92 -10.58
C GLY A 96 11.51 -8.89 -9.50
N LYS A 97 11.22 -10.19 -9.66
CA LYS A 97 11.70 -11.22 -8.71
C LYS A 97 13.22 -11.36 -8.74
N ASP A 98 13.82 -11.38 -9.93
CA ASP A 98 15.28 -11.44 -10.08
C ASP A 98 15.95 -10.23 -9.43
N TYR A 99 15.34 -9.05 -9.55
CA TYR A 99 15.82 -7.84 -8.88
C TYR A 99 15.73 -7.96 -7.36
N LEU A 100 14.64 -8.49 -6.81
CA LEU A 100 14.51 -8.70 -5.37
C LEU A 100 15.54 -9.70 -4.85
N ASP A 101 15.79 -10.79 -5.59
CA ASP A 101 16.81 -11.77 -5.24
C ASP A 101 18.22 -11.13 -5.27
N MET A 102 18.54 -10.34 -6.31
CA MET A 102 19.79 -9.56 -6.36
C MET A 102 19.91 -8.56 -5.21
N TRP A 103 18.84 -7.82 -4.94
CA TRP A 103 18.81 -6.81 -3.88
C TRP A 103 19.01 -7.45 -2.50
N ALA A 104 18.39 -8.60 -2.24
CA ALA A 104 18.55 -9.33 -0.99
C ALA A 104 19.98 -9.88 -0.81
N LEU A 105 20.63 -10.28 -1.91
CA LEU A 105 22.03 -10.71 -1.89
C LEU A 105 23.00 -9.56 -1.58
N ASP A 106 22.79 -8.39 -2.18
CA ASP A 106 23.67 -7.23 -2.00
C ASP A 106 23.44 -6.52 -0.65
N ASN A 107 22.20 -6.51 -0.14
CA ASN A 107 21.79 -5.78 1.06
C ASN A 107 21.44 -6.71 2.24
N GLY A 108 22.14 -7.83 2.36
CA GLY A 108 21.91 -8.82 3.43
C GLY A 108 21.73 -8.24 4.85
N PRO A 109 22.50 -7.22 5.28
CA PRO A 109 22.28 -6.58 6.59
C PRO A 109 20.91 -5.92 6.76
N GLU A 110 20.39 -5.25 5.72
CA GLU A 110 19.09 -4.57 5.76
C GLU A 110 17.95 -5.59 5.80
N VAL A 111 18.07 -6.66 5.02
CA VAL A 111 17.09 -7.76 5.01
C VAL A 111 17.00 -8.40 6.40
N LEU A 112 18.15 -8.70 7.01
CA LEU A 112 18.20 -9.36 8.31
C LEU A 112 17.64 -8.47 9.44
N GLU A 113 17.88 -7.16 9.38
CA GLU A 113 17.26 -6.21 10.30
C GLU A 113 15.74 -6.13 10.08
N GLN A 114 15.28 -6.14 8.84
CA GLN A 114 13.86 -6.12 8.54
C GLN A 114 13.14 -7.40 9.02
N GLU A 115 13.73 -8.58 8.81
CA GLU A 115 13.23 -9.85 9.35
C GLU A 115 13.15 -9.85 10.88
N ARG A 116 14.13 -9.25 11.57
CA ARG A 116 14.11 -9.07 13.03
C ARG A 116 12.96 -8.18 13.48
N LEU A 117 12.73 -7.06 12.78
CA LEU A 117 11.65 -6.14 13.07
C LEU A 117 10.28 -6.80 12.85
N ASP A 118 10.11 -7.53 11.75
CA ASP A 118 8.88 -8.25 11.43
C ASP A 118 8.59 -9.34 12.47
N ALA A 119 9.59 -10.15 12.84
CA ALA A 119 9.44 -11.14 13.90
C ALA A 119 9.11 -10.50 15.27
N ALA A 120 9.66 -9.31 15.56
CA ALA A 120 9.33 -8.57 16.77
C ALA A 120 7.89 -8.02 16.75
N LEU A 121 7.42 -7.54 15.60
CA LEU A 121 6.04 -7.09 15.39
C LEU A 121 5.07 -8.26 15.53
N GLU A 122 5.31 -9.37 14.85
CA GLU A 122 4.48 -10.58 14.98
C GLU A 122 4.40 -11.06 16.44
N LYS A 123 5.53 -11.09 17.15
CA LYS A 123 5.55 -11.44 18.57
C LYS A 123 4.75 -10.47 19.43
N LYS A 124 4.78 -9.17 19.11
CA LYS A 124 3.98 -8.14 19.78
C LYS A 124 2.49 -8.32 19.49
N GLU A 125 2.12 -8.61 18.26
CA GLU A 125 0.74 -8.92 17.86
C GLU A 125 0.23 -10.18 18.54
N GLN A 126 1.01 -11.26 18.57
CA GLN A 126 0.66 -12.49 19.29
C GLN A 126 0.47 -12.23 20.80
N ARG A 127 1.33 -11.41 21.42
CA ARG A 127 1.17 -11.02 22.83
C ARG A 127 -0.10 -10.21 23.05
N ARG A 128 -0.42 -9.28 22.14
CA ARG A 128 -1.65 -8.50 22.18
C ARG A 128 -2.88 -9.40 22.03
N ALA A 129 -2.89 -10.29 21.04
CA ALA A 129 -3.96 -11.26 20.81
C ALA A 129 -4.16 -12.18 22.02
N LYS A 130 -3.08 -12.71 22.62
CA LYS A 130 -3.16 -13.51 23.86
C LYS A 130 -3.73 -12.71 25.03
N LYS A 131 -3.33 -11.44 25.19
CA LYS A 131 -3.86 -10.57 26.25
C LYS A 131 -5.35 -10.28 26.03
N GLU A 132 -5.76 -10.00 24.81
CA GLU A 132 -7.16 -9.78 24.44
C GLU A 132 -8.00 -11.04 24.63
N ALA A 133 -7.49 -12.23 24.27
CA ALA A 133 -8.15 -13.50 24.51
C ALA A 133 -8.32 -13.79 26.01
N LYS A 134 -7.27 -13.55 26.83
CA LYS A 134 -7.35 -13.71 28.28
C LYS A 134 -8.37 -12.75 28.91
N LEU A 135 -8.38 -11.49 28.47
CA LEU A 135 -9.35 -10.50 28.94
C LEU A 135 -10.79 -10.88 28.53
N ALA A 136 -10.98 -11.44 27.34
CA ALA A 136 -12.28 -11.93 26.89
C ALA A 136 -12.74 -13.12 27.74
N GLU A 137 -11.84 -14.06 28.07
CA GLU A 137 -12.14 -15.19 28.96
C GLU A 137 -12.52 -14.72 30.37
N GLU A 138 -11.78 -13.75 30.92
CA GLU A 138 -12.10 -13.14 32.22
C GLU A 138 -13.45 -12.41 32.20
N ARG A 139 -13.77 -11.68 31.11
CA ARG A 139 -15.09 -11.04 30.92
C ARG A 139 -16.21 -12.07 30.84
N GLU A 140 -16.01 -13.19 30.14
CA GLU A 140 -16.98 -14.29 30.09
C GLU A 140 -17.19 -14.94 31.46
N LYS A 141 -16.10 -15.21 32.20
CA LYS A 141 -16.18 -15.72 33.59
C LYS A 141 -16.92 -14.74 34.49
N ALA A 142 -16.64 -13.44 34.40
CA ALA A 142 -17.33 -12.40 35.16
C ALA A 142 -18.82 -12.31 34.81
N LYS A 143 -19.20 -12.38 33.52
CA LYS A 143 -20.59 -12.44 33.08
C LYS A 143 -21.31 -13.67 33.63
N LYS A 144 -20.69 -14.86 33.56
CA LYS A 144 -21.25 -16.10 34.12
C LYS A 144 -21.41 -16.02 35.63
N ALA A 145 -20.44 -15.43 36.34
CA ALA A 145 -20.52 -15.21 37.78
C ALA A 145 -21.63 -14.22 38.15
N ALA A 146 -21.77 -13.11 37.42
CA ALA A 146 -22.85 -12.14 37.59
C ALA A 146 -24.22 -12.78 37.38
N ARG A 147 -24.40 -13.53 36.28
CA ARG A 147 -25.64 -14.27 35.99
C ARG A 147 -25.96 -15.30 37.09
N ARG A 148 -24.94 -15.99 37.63
CA ARG A 148 -25.12 -16.92 38.76
C ARG A 148 -25.51 -16.20 40.05
N ALA A 149 -24.95 -15.02 40.32
CA ALA A 149 -25.30 -14.22 41.48
C ALA A 149 -26.73 -13.67 41.37
N GLU A 150 -27.12 -13.20 40.19
CA GLU A 150 -28.49 -12.77 39.88
C GLU A 150 -29.49 -13.92 40.09
N TYR A 151 -29.22 -15.10 39.55
CA TYR A 151 -30.05 -16.29 39.77
C TYR A 151 -30.17 -16.67 41.27
N LYS A 152 -29.09 -16.54 42.05
CA LYS A 152 -29.14 -16.76 43.51
C LYS A 152 -30.02 -15.76 44.24
N LYS A 153 -30.01 -14.49 43.82
CA LYS A 153 -30.88 -13.44 44.41
C LYS A 153 -32.34 -13.74 44.12
N VAL A 154 -32.68 -14.03 42.86
CA VAL A 154 -34.04 -14.40 42.46
C VAL A 154 -34.52 -15.62 43.26
N ARG A 155 -33.69 -16.66 43.39
CA ARG A 155 -34.04 -17.84 44.20
C ARG A 155 -34.25 -17.53 45.68
N ALA A 156 -33.43 -16.66 46.27
CA ALA A 156 -33.59 -16.25 47.66
C ALA A 156 -34.87 -15.43 47.89
N GLU A 157 -35.26 -14.61 46.91
CA GLU A 157 -36.54 -13.89 46.91
C GLU A 157 -37.72 -14.88 46.79
N GLU A 158 -37.63 -15.87 45.89
CA GLU A 158 -38.63 -16.94 45.77
C GLU A 158 -38.75 -17.76 47.08
N ASP A 159 -37.63 -18.14 47.68
CA ASP A 159 -37.60 -18.87 48.97
C ASP A 159 -38.18 -18.02 50.12
N ALA A 160 -37.92 -16.71 50.13
CA ALA A 160 -38.49 -15.78 51.12
C ALA A 160 -40.00 -15.60 50.95
N ILE A 161 -40.49 -15.54 49.71
CA ILE A 161 -41.93 -15.49 49.41
C ILE A 161 -42.61 -16.79 49.87
N LEU A 162 -41.99 -17.95 49.61
CA LEU A 162 -42.50 -19.24 50.10
C LEU A 162 -42.51 -19.33 51.63
N ALA A 163 -41.46 -18.84 52.30
CA ALA A 163 -41.39 -18.80 53.76
C ALA A 163 -42.45 -17.86 54.36
N ALA A 164 -42.68 -16.68 53.75
CA ALA A 164 -43.74 -15.77 54.16
C ALA A 164 -45.13 -16.42 54.01
N ARG A 165 -45.36 -17.14 52.90
CA ARG A 165 -46.61 -17.86 52.67
C ARG A 165 -46.84 -18.99 53.69
N LEU A 166 -45.78 -19.72 54.05
CA LEU A 166 -45.83 -20.74 55.11
C LEU A 166 -46.07 -20.12 56.50
N GLN A 167 -45.54 -18.92 56.77
CA GLN A 167 -45.82 -18.18 58.01
C GLN A 167 -47.26 -17.67 58.05
N GLU A 168 -47.81 -17.21 56.93
CA GLU A 168 -49.23 -16.86 56.83
C GLU A 168 -50.13 -18.09 57.01
N GLU A 169 -49.78 -19.25 56.44
CA GLU A 169 -50.50 -20.50 56.66
C GLU A 169 -50.40 -20.99 58.12
N ALA A 170 -49.25 -20.84 58.77
CA ALA A 170 -49.07 -21.14 60.19
C ALA A 170 -49.86 -20.17 61.09
N ALA A 171 -49.88 -18.87 60.78
CA ALA A 171 -50.67 -17.87 61.50
C ALA A 171 -52.18 -18.08 61.28
N ALA A 172 -52.59 -18.56 60.11
CA ALA A 172 -53.98 -18.97 59.85
C ALA A 172 -54.35 -20.23 60.66
N ALA A 173 -53.43 -21.18 60.83
CA ALA A 173 -53.63 -22.35 61.70
C ALA A 173 -53.68 -21.97 63.20
N GLU A 174 -52.90 -20.98 63.64
CA GLU A 174 -52.99 -20.39 64.99
C GLU A 174 -54.29 -19.59 65.18
N ALA A 175 -54.80 -18.92 64.14
CA ALA A 175 -56.08 -18.23 64.18
C ALA A 175 -57.29 -19.19 64.15
N GLU A 176 -57.18 -20.36 63.51
CA GLU A 176 -58.20 -21.42 63.59
C GLU A 176 -58.20 -22.11 64.95
N THR A 177 -57.05 -22.29 65.60
CA THR A 177 -57.00 -22.80 66.99
C THR A 177 -57.49 -21.77 68.02
N ALA A 178 -57.39 -20.47 67.74
CA ALA A 178 -58.01 -19.42 68.56
C ALA A 178 -59.54 -19.33 68.37
N LYS A 179 -60.09 -19.70 67.21
CA LYS A 179 -61.55 -19.75 66.96
C LYS A 179 -62.25 -20.98 67.52
N SER A 180 -61.54 -21.99 68.04
CA SER A 180 -62.12 -23.15 68.72
C SER A 180 -62.16 -23.03 70.25
N THR A 181 -61.67 -21.91 70.82
CA THR A 181 -61.63 -21.70 72.27
C THR A 181 -62.25 -20.36 72.67
N THR A 182 -63.55 -20.15 72.41
CA THR A 182 -64.40 -19.44 73.38
C THR A 182 -65.85 -19.89 73.21
N PRO A 183 -66.49 -20.34 74.31
CA PRO A 183 -67.81 -20.99 74.34
C PRO A 183 -69.01 -20.08 74.07
#